data_AF-A0A0G0KW33-F1
#
_entry.id   AF-A0A0G0KW33-F1
#
_cell.length_a   1.000
_cell.length_b   1.000
_cell.length_c   1.000
_cell.angle_alpha   90.00
_cell.angle_beta   90.00
_cell.angle_gamma   90.00
#
_symmetry.space_group_name_H-M   'P 1'
#
loop_
_entity.id
_entity.type
_entity.pdbx_description
1 polymer ?
#
loop_
_entity_poly.entity_id
_entity_poly.type
_entity_poly.pdbx_seq_one_letter_code
_entity_poly.pdbx_strand_id
1 'polypeptide(L)'
;MNWVTTNIRLPEDMYMELKMEAAKKRKSVAQLIRERIVKKKTSSKKDVSKLIAEMNKFAKKMSRKYPDLRLSEKLIEMRYEQ
;
A
#
# COMPACT_ATOMS: atom_id res chain seq x y z
N MET A 1 1.91 -9.37 -15.49
CA MET A 1 2.30 -9.74 -14.11
C MET A 1 2.60 -11.23 -14.13
N ASN A 2 3.88 -11.61 -14.03
CA ASN A 2 4.29 -13.02 -14.16
C ASN A 2 4.14 -13.69 -12.79
N TRP A 3 3.12 -14.52 -12.65
CA TRP A 3 2.94 -15.34 -11.44
C TRP A 3 3.69 -16.65 -11.62
N VAL A 4 4.48 -17.02 -10.62
CA VAL A 4 5.18 -18.32 -10.58
C VAL A 4 4.54 -19.13 -9.46
N THR A 5 3.97 -20.28 -9.81
CA THR A 5 3.49 -21.26 -8.84
C THR A 5 4.61 -22.22 -8.48
N THR A 6 4.86 -22.41 -7.19
CA THR A 6 5.85 -23.36 -6.70
C THR A 6 5.14 -24.40 -5.84
N ASN A 7 5.33 -25.67 -6.17
CA ASN A 7 4.89 -26.78 -5.33
C ASN A 7 5.90 -26.99 -4.21
N ILE A 8 5.45 -26.86 -2.96
CA ILE A 8 6.28 -27.04 -1.77
C ILE A 8 5.77 -28.27 -1.03
N ARG A 9 6.67 -29.23 -0.76
CA ARG A 9 6.36 -30.40 0.07
C ARG A 9 6.80 -30.13 1.50
N LEU A 10 5.90 -30.32 2.45
CA LEU A 10 6.13 -30.14 3.88
C LEU A 10 5.89 -31.47 4.60
N PRO A 11 6.63 -31.77 5.68
CA PRO A 11 6.26 -32.81 6.61
C PRO A 11 4.84 -32.61 7.15
N GLU A 12 4.15 -33.71 7.46
CA GLU A 12 2.74 -33.69 7.84
C GLU A 12 2.47 -32.82 9.07
N ASP A 13 3.29 -33.00 10.12
CA ASP A 13 3.17 -32.25 11.38
C ASP A 13 3.26 -30.73 11.14
N MET A 14 4.27 -30.31 10.37
CA MET A 14 4.47 -28.90 10.02
C MET A 14 3.32 -28.35 9.17
N TYR A 15 2.77 -29.15 8.26
CA TYR A 15 1.64 -28.72 7.45
C TYR A 15 0.37 -28.55 8.29
N MET A 16 0.17 -29.43 9.29
CA MET A 16 -0.95 -29.34 10.22
C MET A 16 -0.87 -28.08 11.09
N GLU A 17 0.29 -27.81 11.68
CA GLU A 17 0.53 -26.58 12.44
C GLU A 17 0.23 -25.33 11.61
N LEU A 18 0.71 -25.31 10.36
CA LEU A 18 0.53 -24.18 9.46
C LEU A 18 -0.95 -23.97 9.09
N LYS A 19 -1.73 -25.04 8.97
CA LYS A 19 -3.19 -24.97 8.78
C LYS A 19 -3.90 -24.41 10.00
N MET A 20 -3.52 -24.84 11.20
CA MET A 20 -4.08 -24.31 12.45
C MET A 20 -3.78 -22.81 12.59
N GLU A 21 -2.57 -22.39 12.25
CA GLU A 21 -2.18 -20.98 12.25
C GLU A 21 -3.00 -20.16 11.23
N ALA A 22 -3.21 -20.71 10.03
CA ALA A 22 -4.03 -20.10 8.98
C ALA A 22 -5.47 -19.89 9.44
N ALA A 23 -6.07 -20.91 10.08
CA ALA A 23 -7.41 -20.84 10.64
C ALA A 23 -7.51 -19.78 11.73
N LYS A 24 -6.57 -19.77 12.68
CA LYS A 24 -6.53 -18.78 13.78
C LYS A 24 -6.44 -17.34 13.27
N LYS A 25 -5.69 -17.11 12.19
CA LYS A 25 -5.50 -15.79 11.57
C LYS A 25 -6.55 -15.44 10.51
N ARG A 26 -7.52 -16.33 10.23
CA ARG A 26 -8.51 -16.20 9.15
C ARG A 26 -7.88 -15.90 7.78
N LYS A 27 -6.77 -16.58 7.47
CA LYS A 27 -6.03 -16.43 6.21
C LYS A 27 -5.88 -17.78 5.52
N SER A 28 -5.56 -17.76 4.23
CA SER A 28 -5.15 -18.98 3.53
C SER A 28 -3.70 -19.35 3.87
N VAL A 29 -3.39 -20.64 3.81
CA VAL A 29 -2.01 -21.16 3.94
C VAL A 29 -1.06 -20.46 2.97
N ALA A 30 -1.47 -20.32 1.71
CA ALA A 30 -0.68 -19.64 0.69
C ALA A 30 -0.42 -18.16 1.04
N GLN A 31 -1.39 -17.48 1.65
CA GLN A 31 -1.21 -16.10 2.10
C GLN A 31 -0.22 -16.00 3.25
N LEU A 32 -0.27 -16.90 4.24
CA LEU A 32 0.71 -16.92 5.34
C LEU A 32 2.14 -17.14 4.81
N ILE A 33 2.31 -18.10 3.90
CA ILE A 33 3.60 -18.39 3.28
C ILE A 33 4.12 -17.15 2.53
N ARG A 34 3.28 -16.49 1.72
CA ARG A 34 3.66 -15.27 1.01
C ARG A 34 4.03 -14.13 1.96
N GLU A 35 3.24 -13.91 3.02
CA GLU A 35 3.54 -12.87 4.02
C GLU A 35 4.87 -13.11 4.73
N ARG A 36 5.28 -14.38 4.91
CA ARG A 36 6.55 -14.75 5.54
C ARG A 36 7.74 -14.62 4.59
N ILE A 37 7.57 -14.98 3.32
CA ILE A 37 8.63 -14.96 2.29
C ILE A 37 8.84 -13.56 1.74
N VAL A 38 7.76 -12.79 1.54
CA VAL A 38 7.87 -11.42 1.04
C VAL A 38 8.52 -10.58 2.14
N LYS A 39 9.78 -10.18 1.89
CA LYS A 39 10.44 -9.16 2.72
C LYS A 39 9.51 -7.96 2.82
N LYS A 40 9.15 -7.57 4.05
CA LYS A 40 8.43 -6.30 4.30
C LYS A 40 9.18 -5.23 3.52
N LYS A 41 8.51 -4.60 2.54
CA LYS A 41 9.05 -3.40 1.91
C LYS A 41 9.19 -2.38 3.02
N THR A 42 10.39 -2.22 3.56
CA THR A 42 10.71 -1.08 4.42
C THR A 42 10.58 0.12 3.51
N SER A 43 9.52 0.91 3.67
CA SER A 43 9.43 2.20 3.00
C SER A 43 10.69 2.96 3.36
N SER A 44 11.54 3.24 2.38
CA SER A 44 12.77 3.98 2.68
C SER A 44 12.31 5.37 3.08
N LYS A 45 12.74 5.88 4.24
CA LYS A 45 12.44 7.26 4.66
C LYS A 45 12.87 8.29 3.59
N LYS A 46 13.82 7.92 2.71
CA LYS A 46 14.27 8.70 1.55
C LYS A 46 13.18 8.97 0.51
N ASP A 47 12.15 8.12 0.40
CA ASP A 47 11.08 8.33 -0.59
C ASP A 47 10.02 9.32 -0.11
N VAL A 48 9.77 9.37 1.21
CA VAL A 48 8.80 10.29 1.79
C VAL A 48 9.27 11.74 1.70
N SER A 49 10.56 12.01 1.97
CA SER A 49 11.10 13.37 1.88
C SER A 49 11.11 13.90 0.44
N LYS A 50 11.40 13.04 -0.54
CA LYS A 50 11.29 13.38 -1.97
C LYS A 50 9.85 13.69 -2.36
N LEU A 51 8.90 12.86 -1.94
CA LEU A 51 7.48 13.07 -2.20
C LEU A 51 6.99 14.42 -1.63
N ILE A 52 7.37 14.75 -0.38
CA ILE A 52 7.03 16.04 0.24
C ILE A 52 7.65 17.20 -0.54
N ALA A 53 8.91 17.07 -0.97
CA ALA A 53 9.57 18.10 -1.77
C ALA A 53 8.88 18.31 -3.14
N GLU A 54 8.43 17.24 -3.80
CA GLU A 54 7.67 17.31 -5.06
C GLU A 54 6.30 17.94 -4.85
N MET A 55 5.57 17.55 -3.80
CA MET A 55 4.29 18.18 -3.44
C MET A 55 4.44 19.67 -3.17
N ASN A 56 5.48 20.09 -2.45
CA ASN A 56 5.74 21.51 -2.19
C ASN A 56 6.09 22.28 -3.48
N LYS A 57 6.86 21.68 -4.39
CA LYS A 57 7.11 22.28 -5.71
C LYS A 57 5.82 22.42 -6.52
N PHE A 58 4.98 21.40 -6.49
CA PHE A 58 3.69 21.42 -7.17
C PHE A 58 2.76 22.50 -6.59
N ALA A 59 2.64 22.58 -5.26
CA ALA A 59 1.85 23.60 -4.57
C ALA A 59 2.32 25.02 -4.94
N LYS A 60 3.63 25.27 -4.96
CA LYS A 60 4.20 26.56 -5.41
C LYS A 60 3.89 26.88 -6.88
N LYS A 61 3.87 25.87 -7.77
CA LYS A 61 3.48 26.07 -9.18
C LYS A 61 2.00 26.40 -9.30
N MET A 62 1.14 25.70 -8.55
CA MET A 62 -0.30 25.94 -8.56
C MET A 62 -0.65 27.30 -7.98
N SER A 63 -0.02 27.71 -6.88
CA SER A 63 -0.26 29.03 -6.29
C SER A 63 0.17 30.18 -7.21
N ARG A 64 1.23 29.98 -8.02
CA ARG A 64 1.64 30.96 -9.04
C ARG A 64 0.68 31.03 -10.21
N LYS A 65 0.11 29.90 -10.61
CA LYS A 65 -0.79 29.81 -11.77
C LYS A 65 -2.22 30.26 -11.44
N TYR A 66 -2.65 30.08 -10.20
CA TYR A 66 -4.00 30.39 -9.73
C TYR A 66 -3.95 31.09 -8.36
N PRO A 67 -3.54 32.37 -8.31
CA PRO A 67 -3.35 33.11 -7.05
C PRO A 67 -4.67 33.36 -6.31
N ASP A 68 -5.76 33.57 -7.04
CA ASP A 68 -7.08 33.90 -6.47
C ASP A 68 -7.96 32.66 -6.22
N LEU A 69 -7.48 31.47 -6.59
CA LEU A 69 -8.24 30.24 -6.45
C LEU A 69 -8.03 29.64 -5.06
N ARG A 70 -9.04 29.78 -4.20
CA ARG A 70 -9.09 29.08 -2.92
C ARG A 70 -9.60 27.66 -3.13
N LEU A 71 -8.67 26.71 -3.05
CA LEU A 71 -8.96 25.28 -3.21
C LEU A 71 -10.10 24.80 -2.30
N SER A 72 -10.18 25.31 -1.07
CA SER A 72 -11.23 24.98 -0.11
C SER A 72 -12.63 25.36 -0.58
N GLU A 73 -12.78 26.54 -1.18
CA GLU A 73 -14.07 27.05 -1.67
C GLU A 73 -14.53 26.21 -2.87
N LYS A 74 -13.61 25.89 -3.79
CA LYS A 74 -13.93 25.05 -4.96
C LYS A 74 -14.28 23.60 -4.61
N LEU A 75 -13.64 23.02 -3.59
CA LEU A 75 -13.96 21.68 -3.10
C LEU A 75 -15.33 21.63 -2.42
N ILE A 76 -15.76 22.73 -1.79
CA ILE A 76 -17.08 22.86 -1.20
C ILE A 76 -18.15 22.95 -2.31
N GLU A 77 -17.93 23.77 -3.33
CA GLU A 77 -18.82 23.84 -4.51
C GLU A 77 -18.99 22.47 -5.17
N MET A 78 -17.89 21.75 -5.44
CA MET A 78 -17.94 20.41 -6.04
C MET A 78 -18.68 19.37 -5.19
N ARG A 79 -18.77 19.56 -3.87
CA ARG A 79 -19.54 18.69 -2.98
C ARG A 79 -21.03 18.96 -3.09
N TYR A 80 -21.43 20.21 -3.25
CA TYR A 80 -22.85 20.61 -3.34
C TYR A 80 -23.42 20.48 -4.76
N GLU A 81 -22.57 20.30 -5.77
CA GLU A 81 -22.95 19.96 -7.14
C GLU A 81 -23.22 18.45 -7.37
N GLN A 82 -22.93 17.59 -6.37
CA GLN A 82 -23.26 16.16 -6.38
C GLN A 82 -24.63 15.88 -5.76
#